data_AF-A0A536BAQ3-F1
#
_entry.id   AF-A0A536BAQ3-F1
#
_cell.length_a   1.000
_cell.length_b   1.000
_cell.length_c   1.000
_cell.angle_alpha   90.00
_cell.angle_beta   90.00
_cell.angle_gamma   90.00
#
_symmetry.space_group_name_H-M   'P 1'
#
loop_
_entity.id
_entity.type
_entity.pdbx_description
1 polymer ?
#
loop_
_entity_poly.entity_id
_entity_poly.type
_entity_poly.pdbx_seq_one_letter_code
_entity_poly.pdbx_strand_id
1 'polypeptide(L)'
;MTQLEAARTGLITTEMRRVAQRECVAAEFIRDEVARGRMVIPANQRHLAGSAGQAPTALSGHARAYPDVAGGYPGARADARYWVNQTVAQRGAEMNGADVLRGERAPRRLDPMGIGRLITTKVNANIGASPVASGTAAEVEKLEWAQKYGADTLMDLSTGGNLTECRQAIIDHSTIPIGTVPIYSMIIGRRIEDLTFDTILKEIARQA
;
A
#
# COMPACT_ATOMS: atom_id res chain seq x y z
N MET A 1 11.03 8.30 13.80
CA MET A 1 9.96 8.03 14.76
C MET A 1 8.93 7.13 14.10
N THR A 2 8.64 5.98 14.70
CA THR A 2 7.62 5.04 14.23
C THR A 2 6.23 5.43 14.75
N GLN A 3 5.17 4.87 14.16
CA GLN A 3 3.81 5.06 14.65
C GLN A 3 3.63 4.51 16.07
N LEU A 4 4.34 3.42 16.43
CA LEU A 4 4.35 2.86 17.77
C LEU A 4 4.98 3.81 18.80
N GLU A 5 6.12 4.41 18.46
CA GLU A 5 6.80 5.40 19.31
C GLU A 5 5.91 6.62 19.55
N ALA A 6 5.34 7.19 18.48
CA ALA A 6 4.42 8.32 18.56
C ALA A 6 3.19 7.99 19.44
N ALA A 7 2.59 6.81 19.24
CA ALA A 7 1.42 6.39 20.01
C ALA A 7 1.72 6.30 21.51
N ARG A 8 2.88 5.73 21.88
CA ARG A 8 3.30 5.56 23.28
C ARG A 8 3.62 6.89 23.97
N THR A 9 3.96 7.93 23.23
CA THR A 9 4.09 9.30 23.78
C THR A 9 2.76 10.05 23.81
N GLY A 10 1.64 9.40 23.48
CA GLY A 10 0.30 10.02 23.45
C GLY A 10 0.03 10.84 22.19
N LEU A 11 0.95 10.89 21.23
CA LEU A 11 0.83 11.68 20.01
C LEU A 11 -0.12 11.00 19.02
N ILE A 12 -1.11 11.74 18.54
CA ILE A 12 -1.99 11.33 17.44
C ILE A 12 -1.42 11.90 16.13
N THR A 13 -0.88 11.01 15.30
CA THR A 13 -0.29 11.38 14.00
C THR A 13 -1.35 11.63 12.94
N THR A 14 -0.94 12.23 11.81
CA THR A 14 -1.80 12.37 10.62
C THR A 14 -2.24 11.02 10.08
N GLU A 15 -1.37 10.01 10.13
CA GLU A 15 -1.69 8.65 9.69
C GLU A 15 -2.75 8.02 10.60
N MET A 16 -2.66 8.17 11.93
CA MET A 16 -3.68 7.69 12.85
C MET A 16 -5.04 8.36 12.63
N ARG A 17 -5.07 9.68 12.38
CA ARG A 17 -6.31 10.39 12.03
C ARG A 17 -6.92 9.86 10.75
N ARG A 18 -6.10 9.59 9.74
CA ARG A 18 -6.58 9.03 8.47
C ARG A 18 -7.16 7.62 8.64
N VAL A 19 -6.49 6.75 9.39
CA VAL A 19 -7.03 5.41 9.71
C VAL A 19 -8.34 5.51 10.48
N ALA A 20 -8.42 6.40 11.48
CA ALA A 20 -9.65 6.64 12.23
C ALA A 20 -10.82 7.07 11.34
N GLN A 21 -10.56 7.97 10.39
CA GLN A 21 -11.56 8.39 9.40
C GLN A 21 -12.03 7.21 8.54
N ARG A 22 -11.10 6.39 8.05
CA ARG A 22 -11.41 5.22 7.21
C ARG A 22 -12.24 4.16 7.95
N GLU A 23 -11.98 3.97 9.24
CA GLU A 23 -12.68 2.98 10.07
C GLU A 23 -13.90 3.55 10.79
N CYS A 24 -14.20 4.86 10.65
CA CYS A 24 -15.26 5.56 11.35
C CYS A 24 -15.18 5.41 12.89
N VAL A 25 -13.97 5.60 13.43
CA VAL A 25 -13.69 5.52 14.88
C VAL A 25 -12.92 6.76 15.35
N ALA A 26 -12.78 6.92 16.67
CA ALA A 26 -11.98 8.00 17.24
C ALA A 26 -10.47 7.82 16.97
N ALA A 27 -9.74 8.92 16.78
CA ALA A 27 -8.29 8.86 16.56
C ALA A 27 -7.51 8.39 17.80
N GLU A 28 -8.05 8.67 18.99
CA GLU A 28 -7.56 8.19 20.28
C GLU A 28 -7.64 6.66 20.36
N PHE A 29 -8.71 6.07 19.83
CA PHE A 29 -8.86 4.62 19.78
C PHE A 29 -7.75 3.98 18.90
N ILE A 30 -7.50 4.55 17.71
CA ILE A 30 -6.42 4.08 16.83
C ILE A 30 -5.06 4.21 17.53
N ARG A 31 -4.77 5.39 18.12
CA ARG A 31 -3.53 5.62 18.89
C ARG A 31 -3.38 4.59 20.00
N ASP A 32 -4.42 4.34 20.79
CA ASP A 32 -4.34 3.42 21.93
C ASP A 32 -4.09 1.97 21.47
N GLU A 33 -4.73 1.52 20.39
CA GLU A 33 -4.47 0.19 19.83
C GLU A 33 -3.06 0.06 19.25
N VAL A 34 -2.54 1.12 18.62
CA VAL A 34 -1.15 1.17 18.16
C VAL A 34 -0.19 1.14 19.35
N ALA A 35 -0.41 1.96 20.39
CA ALA A 35 0.44 2.02 21.58
C ALA A 35 0.54 0.67 22.31
N ARG A 36 -0.58 -0.06 22.34
CA ARG A 36 -0.70 -1.41 22.91
C ARG A 36 -0.12 -2.52 22.02
N GLY A 37 0.31 -2.20 20.79
CA GLY A 37 0.84 -3.16 19.83
C GLY A 37 -0.20 -4.12 19.25
N ARG A 38 -1.49 -3.78 19.33
CA ARG A 38 -2.59 -4.59 18.78
C ARG A 38 -3.05 -4.13 17.40
N MET A 39 -2.54 -2.99 16.95
CA MET A 39 -2.73 -2.46 15.63
C MET A 39 -1.39 -1.93 15.09
N VAL A 40 -1.16 -2.11 13.80
CA VAL A 40 -0.05 -1.50 13.08
C VAL A 40 -0.57 -0.60 11.96
N ILE A 41 0.20 0.43 11.62
CA ILE A 41 -0.04 1.30 10.46
C ILE A 41 1.22 1.24 9.60
N PRO A 42 1.26 0.38 8.56
CA PRO A 42 2.42 0.26 7.68
C PRO A 42 2.54 1.52 6.81
N ALA A 43 3.29 2.50 7.31
CA ALA A 43 3.39 3.82 6.68
C ALA A 43 4.84 4.28 6.64
N ASN A 44 5.62 3.66 5.76
CA ASN A 44 7.00 4.06 5.50
C ASN A 44 7.05 5.53 5.04
N GLN A 45 7.95 6.32 5.63
CA GLN A 45 8.07 7.75 5.35
C GLN A 45 8.40 8.06 3.88
N ARG A 46 9.17 7.20 3.20
CA ARG A 46 9.49 7.37 1.77
C ARG A 46 8.26 7.12 0.89
N HIS A 47 7.48 6.08 1.21
CA HIS A 47 6.25 5.80 0.48
C HIS A 47 5.19 6.89 0.73
N LEU A 48 5.10 7.38 1.97
CA LEU A 48 4.27 8.54 2.33
C LEU A 48 4.71 9.80 1.58
N ALA A 49 6.01 10.05 1.42
CA ALA A 49 6.53 11.22 0.72
C ALA A 49 6.18 11.21 -0.78
N GLY A 50 6.06 10.02 -1.37
CA GLY A 50 5.80 9.85 -2.80
C GLY A 50 6.88 10.51 -3.68
N SER A 51 6.52 10.78 -4.93
CA SER A 51 7.38 11.40 -5.96
C SER A 51 7.40 12.94 -5.93
N ALA A 52 7.12 13.56 -4.78
CA ALA A 52 7.01 15.03 -4.65
C ALA A 52 6.02 15.69 -5.64
N GLY A 53 4.95 14.98 -6.01
CA GLY A 53 3.91 15.49 -6.92
C GLY A 53 4.20 15.30 -8.41
N GLN A 54 5.33 14.68 -8.78
CA GLN A 54 5.53 14.24 -10.17
C GLN A 54 4.63 13.04 -10.46
N ALA A 55 3.86 13.09 -11.54
CA ALA A 55 3.14 11.92 -12.02
C ALA A 55 4.13 10.76 -12.20
N PRO A 56 3.76 9.51 -11.83
CA PRO A 56 4.57 8.37 -12.23
C PRO A 56 4.85 8.44 -13.73
N THR A 57 6.06 8.06 -14.14
CA THR A 57 6.36 7.95 -15.56
C THR A 57 5.36 6.98 -16.19
N ALA A 58 4.54 7.48 -17.12
CA ALA A 58 3.60 6.64 -17.84
C ALA A 58 4.40 5.54 -18.55
N LEU A 59 4.21 4.29 -18.12
CA LEU A 59 4.81 3.16 -18.81
C LEU A 59 4.12 3.06 -20.17
N SER A 60 4.89 3.22 -21.24
CA SER A 60 4.40 3.06 -22.60
C SER A 60 3.88 1.64 -22.77
N GLY A 61 2.57 1.48 -23.03
CA GLY A 61 2.14 0.27 -23.73
C GLY A 61 0.78 -0.35 -23.44
N HIS A 62 -0.06 0.11 -22.51
CA HIS A 62 -1.33 -0.59 -22.27
C HIS A 62 -2.54 0.34 -22.16
N ALA A 63 -2.99 0.84 -23.30
CA ALA A 63 -4.36 1.32 -23.47
C ALA A 63 -5.32 0.13 -23.62
N ARG A 64 -5.43 -0.73 -22.59
CA ARG A 64 -6.55 -1.67 -22.51
C ARG A 64 -7.65 -1.03 -21.67
N ALA A 65 -8.72 -0.61 -22.34
CA ALA A 65 -9.93 -0.18 -21.67
C ALA A 65 -10.59 -1.41 -21.03
N TYR A 66 -10.62 -1.43 -19.70
CA TYR A 66 -11.27 -2.48 -18.95
C TYR A 66 -12.66 -2.02 -18.50
N PRO A 67 -13.65 -2.93 -18.46
CA PRO A 67 -15.01 -2.54 -18.10
C PRO A 67 -15.03 -1.96 -16.68
N ASP A 68 -15.74 -0.85 -16.53
CA ASP A 68 -16.02 -0.24 -15.23
C ASP A 68 -17.16 -1.00 -14.54
N VAL A 69 -16.88 -2.26 -14.21
CA VAL A 69 -17.83 -3.11 -13.48
C VAL A 69 -17.75 -2.76 -12.00
N ALA A 70 -18.86 -2.28 -11.45
CA ALA A 70 -19.04 -2.14 -10.02
C ALA A 70 -18.97 -3.53 -9.35
N GLY A 71 -17.80 -3.90 -8.82
CA GLY A 71 -17.64 -5.05 -7.92
C GLY A 71 -17.79 -4.61 -6.48
N GLY A 72 -18.38 -5.39 -5.58
CA GLY A 72 -18.53 -4.99 -4.17
C GLY A 72 -19.38 -5.93 -3.35
N TYR A 73 -19.45 -5.70 -2.04
CA TYR A 73 -20.35 -6.45 -1.17
C TYR A 73 -21.81 -6.28 -1.65
N PRO A 74 -22.56 -7.35 -1.94
CA PRO A 74 -23.93 -7.26 -2.48
C PRO A 74 -24.93 -6.50 -1.59
N GLY A 75 -24.64 -6.34 -0.29
CA GLY A 75 -25.43 -5.57 0.66
C GLY A 75 -24.86 -4.18 1.00
N ALA A 76 -24.00 -3.62 0.14
CA ALA A 76 -23.41 -2.29 0.34
C ALA A 76 -24.51 -1.22 0.46
N ARG A 77 -24.38 -0.33 1.44
CA ARG A 77 -25.32 0.79 1.58
C ARG A 77 -25.02 1.86 0.54
N ALA A 78 -26.06 2.47 -0.02
CA ALA A 78 -25.91 3.53 -1.01
C ALA A 78 -25.22 4.79 -0.46
N ASP A 79 -25.32 5.03 0.85
CA ASP A 79 -24.77 6.19 1.57
C ASP A 79 -23.46 5.92 2.32
N ALA A 80 -22.90 4.70 2.19
CA ALA A 80 -21.65 4.37 2.84
C ALA A 80 -20.53 5.29 2.29
N ARG A 81 -19.86 6.02 3.18
CA ARG A 81 -18.77 6.96 2.85
C ARG A 81 -17.38 6.42 3.15
N TYR A 82 -17.27 5.26 3.79
CA TYR A 82 -15.98 4.70 4.19
C TYR A 82 -15.95 3.19 4.01
N TRP A 83 -15.09 2.76 3.07
CA TRP A 83 -14.44 1.48 2.73
C TRP A 83 -15.05 0.12 3.07
N VAL A 84 -15.79 -0.03 4.17
CA VAL A 84 -16.18 -1.34 4.69
C VAL A 84 -17.57 -1.77 4.24
N ASN A 85 -18.28 -0.87 3.55
CA ASN A 85 -19.65 -1.06 3.06
C ASN A 85 -19.88 -0.49 1.65
N GLN A 86 -18.82 -0.29 0.85
CA GLN A 86 -18.88 0.32 -0.49
C GLN A 86 -18.50 -0.67 -1.59
N THR A 87 -19.04 -0.46 -2.79
CA THR A 87 -18.54 -1.06 -4.02
C THR A 87 -17.22 -0.42 -4.47
N VAL A 88 -16.45 -1.14 -5.28
CA VAL A 88 -15.28 -0.68 -6.05
C VAL A 88 -15.57 0.64 -6.77
N ALA A 89 -16.74 0.77 -7.41
CA ALA A 89 -17.12 1.99 -8.11
C ALA A 89 -17.33 3.17 -7.15
N GLN A 90 -18.01 2.95 -6.00
CA GLN A 90 -18.20 3.98 -4.97
C GLN A 90 -16.85 4.42 -4.36
N ARG A 91 -15.95 3.46 -4.06
CA ARG A 91 -14.59 3.76 -3.58
C ARG A 91 -13.78 4.54 -4.60
N GLY A 92 -13.83 4.13 -5.87
CA GLY A 92 -13.14 4.80 -6.97
C GLY A 92 -13.62 6.25 -7.16
N ALA A 93 -14.92 6.51 -7.05
CA ALA A 93 -15.47 7.86 -7.15
C ALA A 93 -14.98 8.78 -6.02
N GLU A 94 -14.86 8.27 -4.78
CA GLU A 94 -14.30 9.03 -3.67
C GLU A 94 -12.79 9.24 -3.83
N MET A 95 -12.01 8.17 -4.08
CA MET A 95 -10.55 8.28 -4.24
C MET A 95 -10.12 9.23 -5.36
N ASN A 96 -10.90 9.28 -6.44
CA ASN A 96 -10.63 10.16 -7.59
C ASN A 96 -11.26 11.55 -7.45
N GLY A 97 -11.98 11.82 -6.36
CA GLY A 97 -12.60 13.12 -6.10
C GLY A 97 -11.55 14.17 -5.77
N ALA A 98 -11.57 15.30 -6.50
CA ALA A 98 -10.63 16.42 -6.33
C ALA A 98 -10.62 17.05 -4.91
N ASP A 99 -11.63 16.72 -4.09
CA ASP A 99 -11.86 17.30 -2.77
C ASP A 99 -11.51 16.36 -1.61
N VAL A 100 -11.17 15.10 -1.90
CA VAL A 100 -10.68 14.17 -0.88
C VAL A 100 -9.34 14.69 -0.39
N LEU A 101 -9.38 15.32 0.81
CA LEU A 101 -8.26 15.96 1.51
C LEU A 101 -7.94 17.43 1.11
N ARG A 102 -8.96 18.26 0.81
CA ARG A 102 -8.76 19.73 0.85
C ARG A 102 -8.37 20.19 2.26
N GLY A 103 -7.16 20.71 2.43
CA GLY A 103 -6.77 21.54 3.60
C GLY A 103 -5.62 21.04 4.46
N GLU A 104 -5.26 19.76 4.40
CA GLU A 104 -4.05 19.21 5.05
C GLU A 104 -3.29 18.38 4.01
N ARG A 105 -2.39 19.04 3.26
CA ARG A 105 -1.61 18.55 2.10
C ARG A 105 -1.73 17.05 1.77
N ALA A 106 -2.55 16.72 0.77
CA ALA A 106 -2.39 15.47 0.00
C ALA A 106 -1.79 15.79 -1.37
N PRO A 107 -0.53 15.36 -1.59
CA PRO A 107 -0.30 14.39 -2.65
C PRO A 107 0.67 13.31 -2.12
N ARG A 108 0.23 12.55 -1.11
CA ARG A 108 0.98 11.39 -0.62
C ARG A 108 0.51 10.17 -1.38
N ARG A 109 1.43 9.36 -1.92
CA ARG A 109 1.08 8.17 -2.72
C ARG A 109 0.31 7.18 -1.84
N LEU A 110 0.89 6.78 -0.71
CA LEU A 110 0.25 5.90 0.26
C LEU A 110 -0.91 6.58 1.00
N ASP A 111 -2.10 5.97 0.94
CA ASP A 111 -3.22 6.26 1.84
C ASP A 111 -3.11 5.37 3.10
N PRO A 112 -2.77 5.94 4.27
CA PRO A 112 -2.57 5.17 5.49
C PRO A 112 -3.76 4.28 5.87
N MET A 113 -3.46 3.04 6.20
CA MET A 113 -4.42 2.05 6.65
C MET A 113 -3.94 1.33 7.91
N GLY A 114 -4.87 0.95 8.77
CA GLY A 114 -4.59 0.19 9.98
C GLY A 114 -4.80 -1.31 9.75
N ILE A 115 -3.98 -2.14 10.41
CA ILE A 115 -4.17 -3.59 10.48
C ILE A 115 -4.25 -3.97 11.96
N GLY A 116 -5.41 -4.49 12.39
CA GLY A 116 -5.65 -4.90 13.76
C GLY A 116 -7.02 -5.55 13.93
N ARG A 117 -7.22 -6.31 15.02
CA ARG A 117 -8.42 -7.13 15.23
C ARG A 117 -9.71 -6.35 15.47
N LEU A 118 -9.61 -5.08 15.91
CA LEU A 118 -10.77 -4.26 16.31
C LEU A 118 -11.25 -3.30 15.22
N ILE A 119 -10.68 -3.40 14.02
CA ILE A 119 -11.09 -2.67 12.83
C ILE A 119 -11.40 -3.68 11.75
N THR A 120 -11.82 -3.21 10.59
CA THR A 120 -12.27 -4.11 9.54
C THR A 120 -11.15 -4.98 8.96
N THR A 121 -11.50 -6.22 8.63
CA THR A 121 -10.56 -7.20 8.08
C THR A 121 -9.93 -6.69 6.80
N LYS A 122 -8.61 -6.88 6.68
CA LYS A 122 -7.80 -6.42 5.55
C LYS A 122 -7.42 -7.58 4.65
N VAL A 123 -7.37 -7.33 3.35
CA VAL A 123 -6.96 -8.30 2.33
C VAL A 123 -5.66 -7.85 1.68
N ASN A 124 -4.73 -8.79 1.52
CA ASN A 124 -3.48 -8.60 0.80
C ASN A 124 -3.55 -9.27 -0.57
N ALA A 125 -3.05 -8.59 -1.61
CA ALA A 125 -2.81 -9.19 -2.92
C ALA A 125 -1.32 -9.46 -3.14
N ASN A 126 -0.98 -10.61 -3.72
CA ASN A 126 0.40 -10.91 -4.10
C ASN A 126 0.55 -10.76 -5.62
N ILE A 127 1.59 -10.02 -6.04
CA ILE A 127 2.02 -9.92 -7.43
C ILE A 127 3.51 -10.25 -7.52
N GLY A 128 4.08 -10.23 -8.72
CA GLY A 128 5.50 -10.44 -8.90
C GLY A 128 5.87 -10.86 -10.32
N ALA A 129 6.96 -10.29 -10.82
CA ALA A 129 7.65 -10.72 -12.02
C ALA A 129 8.48 -11.98 -11.75
N SER A 130 8.50 -12.88 -12.72
CA SER A 130 9.30 -14.11 -12.68
C SER A 130 10.33 -14.12 -13.81
N PRO A 131 11.38 -14.95 -13.74
CA PRO A 131 12.36 -15.06 -14.82
C PRO A 131 11.76 -15.44 -16.19
N VAL A 132 10.58 -16.06 -16.20
CA VAL A 132 9.91 -16.58 -17.40
C VAL A 132 8.73 -15.73 -17.86
N ALA A 133 8.24 -14.79 -17.04
CA ALA A 133 7.03 -14.04 -17.33
C ALA A 133 6.94 -12.71 -16.54
N SER A 134 6.29 -11.75 -17.19
CA SER A 134 5.92 -10.42 -16.70
C SER A 134 7.07 -9.41 -16.63
N GLY A 135 6.78 -8.19 -17.09
CA GLY A 135 7.67 -7.03 -17.01
C GLY A 135 7.04 -5.91 -16.18
N THR A 136 7.79 -4.83 -15.95
CA THR A 136 7.38 -3.72 -15.07
C THR A 136 5.96 -3.19 -15.32
N ALA A 137 5.59 -2.99 -16.60
CA ALA A 137 4.26 -2.50 -16.95
C ALA A 137 3.11 -3.45 -16.54
N ALA A 138 3.32 -4.76 -16.69
CA ALA A 138 2.32 -5.75 -16.31
C ALA A 138 2.18 -5.87 -14.79
N GLU A 139 3.27 -5.67 -14.02
CA GLU A 139 3.17 -5.63 -12.55
C GLU A 139 2.46 -4.38 -12.03
N VAL A 140 2.70 -3.22 -12.65
CA VAL A 140 1.95 -1.99 -12.33
C VAL A 140 0.47 -2.16 -12.66
N GLU A 141 0.13 -2.78 -13.79
CA GLU A 141 -1.25 -3.09 -14.14
C GLU A 141 -1.92 -4.01 -13.11
N LYS A 142 -1.23 -5.06 -12.66
CA LYS A 142 -1.75 -5.95 -11.59
C LYS A 142 -1.98 -5.18 -10.28
N LEU A 143 -1.10 -4.25 -9.94
CA LEU A 143 -1.26 -3.36 -8.78
C LEU A 143 -2.52 -2.48 -8.93
N GLU A 144 -2.73 -1.85 -10.07
CA GLU A 144 -3.91 -1.02 -10.32
C GLU A 144 -5.19 -1.85 -10.18
N TRP A 145 -5.19 -3.08 -10.69
CA TRP A 145 -6.30 -4.02 -10.53
C TRP A 145 -6.55 -4.44 -9.08
N ALA A 146 -5.48 -4.78 -8.35
CA ALA A 146 -5.59 -5.16 -6.95
C ALA A 146 -6.20 -4.02 -6.13
N GLN A 147 -5.72 -2.79 -6.32
CA GLN A 147 -6.28 -1.60 -5.67
C GLN A 147 -7.74 -1.37 -6.07
N LYS A 148 -8.04 -1.43 -7.38
CA LYS A 148 -9.40 -1.27 -7.90
C LYS A 148 -10.36 -2.24 -7.23
N TYR A 149 -10.01 -3.53 -7.15
CA TYR A 149 -10.88 -4.55 -6.55
C TYR A 149 -10.83 -4.61 -5.02
N GLY A 150 -10.01 -3.78 -4.38
CA GLY A 150 -10.06 -3.57 -2.92
C GLY A 150 -9.05 -4.35 -2.11
N ALA A 151 -7.91 -4.70 -2.68
CA ALA A 151 -6.75 -5.07 -1.87
C ALA A 151 -6.39 -3.89 -0.96
N ASP A 152 -6.24 -4.15 0.32
CA ASP A 152 -5.86 -3.17 1.33
C ASP A 152 -4.34 -3.00 1.42
N THR A 153 -3.60 -4.03 1.02
CA THR A 153 -2.14 -4.10 0.97
C THR A 153 -1.72 -4.97 -0.21
N LEU A 154 -0.48 -4.82 -0.65
CA LEU A 154 0.07 -5.66 -1.70
C LEU A 154 1.50 -6.08 -1.37
N MET A 155 1.87 -7.31 -1.73
CA MET A 155 3.26 -7.75 -1.67
C MET A 155 3.83 -7.97 -3.07
N ASP A 156 5.00 -7.36 -3.30
CA ASP A 156 5.87 -7.65 -4.45
C ASP A 156 6.73 -8.88 -4.13
N LEU A 157 6.38 -10.01 -4.74
CA LEU A 157 7.09 -11.29 -4.63
C LEU A 157 7.95 -11.58 -5.87
N SER A 158 8.36 -10.54 -6.60
CA SER A 158 9.16 -10.68 -7.81
C SER A 158 10.50 -11.39 -7.54
N THR A 159 10.86 -12.29 -8.44
CA THR A 159 12.09 -13.13 -8.40
C THR A 159 12.94 -13.03 -9.68
N GLY A 160 12.49 -12.29 -10.69
CA GLY A 160 13.20 -12.12 -11.96
C GLY A 160 13.10 -10.71 -12.54
N GLY A 161 13.91 -10.43 -13.56
CA GLY A 161 13.97 -9.12 -14.22
C GLY A 161 14.68 -8.04 -13.38
N ASN A 162 14.47 -6.77 -13.75
CA ASN A 162 15.00 -5.64 -12.99
C ASN A 162 14.11 -5.36 -11.76
N LEU A 163 14.34 -6.09 -10.67
CA LEU A 163 13.55 -5.98 -9.44
C LEU A 163 13.51 -4.56 -8.87
N THR A 164 14.62 -3.83 -8.92
CA THR A 164 14.71 -2.49 -8.33
C THR A 164 13.81 -1.52 -9.08
N GLU A 165 13.88 -1.52 -10.41
CA GLU A 165 13.03 -0.67 -11.25
C GLU A 165 11.56 -1.06 -11.15
N CYS A 166 11.25 -2.35 -11.22
CA CYS A 166 9.89 -2.85 -11.11
C CYS A 166 9.24 -2.48 -9.77
N ARG A 167 9.97 -2.69 -8.66
CA ARG A 167 9.48 -2.33 -7.32
C ARG A 167 9.32 -0.83 -7.15
N GLN A 168 10.25 -0.03 -7.67
CA GLN A 168 10.13 1.42 -7.63
C GLN A 168 8.88 1.88 -8.38
N ALA A 169 8.61 1.32 -9.57
CA ALA A 169 7.37 1.58 -10.30
C ALA A 169 6.12 1.17 -9.50
N ILE A 170 6.12 -0.01 -8.86
CA ILE A 170 5.01 -0.44 -7.99
C ILE A 170 4.78 0.57 -6.85
N ILE A 171 5.83 0.96 -6.13
CA ILE A 171 5.73 1.94 -5.03
C ILE A 171 5.22 3.29 -5.55
N ASP A 172 5.70 3.71 -6.72
CA ASP A 172 5.25 4.93 -7.36
C ASP A 172 3.78 4.88 -7.77
N HIS A 173 3.26 3.74 -8.22
CA HIS A 173 1.85 3.64 -8.60
C HIS A 173 0.92 3.20 -7.44
N SER A 174 1.47 2.92 -6.26
CA SER A 174 0.69 2.35 -5.16
C SER A 174 0.19 3.39 -4.15
N THR A 175 -1.11 3.32 -3.90
CA THR A 175 -1.80 3.99 -2.80
C THR A 175 -2.02 3.13 -1.57
N ILE A 176 -1.65 1.86 -1.63
CA ILE A 176 -1.76 0.89 -0.53
C ILE A 176 -0.37 0.45 -0.05
N PRO A 177 -0.19 0.00 1.20
CA PRO A 177 1.11 -0.45 1.68
C PRO A 177 1.71 -1.56 0.81
N ILE A 178 3.00 -1.42 0.50
CA ILE A 178 3.76 -2.42 -0.25
C ILE A 178 4.65 -3.21 0.71
N GLY A 179 4.47 -4.52 0.72
CA GLY A 179 5.34 -5.49 1.37
C GLY A 179 6.29 -6.16 0.39
N THR A 180 7.38 -6.70 0.90
CA THR A 180 8.35 -7.49 0.14
C THR A 180 8.83 -8.65 0.99
N VAL A 181 9.52 -9.59 0.35
CA VAL A 181 10.28 -10.65 1.04
C VAL A 181 11.75 -10.45 0.67
N PRO A 182 12.54 -9.67 1.46
CA PRO A 182 13.87 -9.23 1.06
C PRO A 182 14.81 -10.37 0.66
N ILE A 183 14.69 -11.55 1.29
CA ILE A 183 15.49 -12.72 0.97
C ILE A 183 15.36 -13.14 -0.51
N TYR A 184 14.21 -12.95 -1.16
CA TYR A 184 14.04 -13.28 -2.59
C TYR A 184 14.96 -12.45 -3.48
N SER A 185 15.23 -11.20 -3.11
CA SER A 185 16.20 -10.36 -3.84
C SER A 185 17.65 -10.75 -3.55
N MET A 186 17.94 -11.30 -2.36
CA MET A 186 19.29 -11.65 -1.93
C MET A 186 19.82 -12.96 -2.54
N ILE A 187 18.93 -13.89 -2.89
CA ILE A 187 19.29 -15.21 -3.41
C ILE A 187 19.30 -15.29 -4.94
N ILE A 188 19.07 -14.17 -5.64
CA ILE A 188 19.16 -14.14 -7.10
C ILE A 188 20.64 -14.25 -7.50
N GLY A 189 20.97 -15.35 -8.19
CA GLY A 189 22.34 -15.64 -8.60
C GLY A 189 23.28 -16.00 -7.45
N ARG A 190 22.75 -16.34 -6.27
CA ARG A 190 23.52 -16.70 -5.07
C ARG A 190 22.82 -17.84 -4.31
N ARG A 191 23.58 -18.70 -3.64
CA ARG A 191 22.99 -19.72 -2.74
C ARG A 191 22.69 -19.12 -1.37
N ILE A 192 21.75 -19.72 -0.64
CA ILE A 192 21.32 -19.21 0.66
C ILE A 192 22.45 -19.24 1.70
N GLU A 193 23.38 -20.20 1.57
CA GLU A 193 24.54 -20.39 2.43
C GLU A 193 25.60 -19.28 2.25
N ASP A 194 25.56 -18.57 1.13
CA ASP A 194 26.50 -17.49 0.83
C ASP A 194 25.98 -16.12 1.33
N LEU A 195 24.86 -16.10 2.07
CA LEU A 195 24.32 -14.88 2.67
C LEU A 195 25.08 -14.50 3.94
N THR A 196 25.55 -13.26 3.98
CA THR A 196 26.21 -12.67 5.15
C THR A 196 25.28 -11.66 5.83
N PHE A 197 25.55 -11.37 7.10
CA PHE A 197 24.88 -10.29 7.83
C PHE A 197 24.89 -8.97 7.05
N ASP A 198 26.04 -8.59 6.50
CA ASP A 198 26.18 -7.35 5.71
C ASP A 198 25.32 -7.36 4.44
N THR A 199 25.22 -8.52 3.78
CA THR A 199 24.35 -8.67 2.59
C THR A 199 22.89 -8.45 2.98
N ILE A 200 22.45 -9.05 4.09
CA ILE A 200 21.08 -8.93 4.60
C ILE A 200 20.77 -7.48 4.98
N LEU A 201 21.65 -6.85 5.76
CA LEU A 201 21.43 -5.49 6.24
C LEU A 201 21.41 -4.48 5.08
N LYS A 202 22.32 -4.63 4.12
CA LYS A 202 22.37 -3.79 2.92
C LYS A 202 21.08 -3.86 2.11
N GLU A 203 20.53 -5.07 1.95
CA GLU A 203 19.30 -5.25 1.19
C GLU A 203 18.07 -4.76 1.94
N ILE A 204 17.99 -4.96 3.27
CA ILE A 204 16.93 -4.36 4.09
C ILE A 204 16.97 -2.83 4.01
N ALA A 205 18.16 -2.22 4.14
CA ALA A 205 18.34 -0.77 4.07
C ALA A 205 18.00 -0.20 2.68
N ARG A 206 18.21 -0.97 1.62
CA ARG A 206 17.86 -0.61 0.25
C ARG A 206 16.34 -0.60 0.02
N GLN A 207 15.61 -1.52 0.63
CA GLN A 207 14.16 -1.66 0.48
C GLN A 207 13.35 -0.81 1.48
N ALA A 208 13.97 -0.35 2.57
CA ALA A 208 13.39 0.60 3.52
C ALA A 208 13.34 2.01 2.92
#